data_AF-A0A662U9S3-F1
#
_entry.id   AF-A0A662U9S3-F1
#
_cell.length_a   1.000
_cell.length_b   1.000
_cell.length_c   1.000
_cell.angle_alpha   90.00
_cell.angle_beta   90.00
_cell.angle_gamma   90.00
#
_symmetry.space_group_name_H-M   'P 1'
#
loop_
_entity.id
_entity.type
_entity.pdbx_description
1 polymer ?
#
loop_
_entity_poly.entity_id
_entity_poly.type
_entity_poly.pdbx_seq_one_letter_code
_entity_poly.pdbx_strand_id
1 'polypeptide(L)'
;ECVELSLKAALRLLGVEYPKKHDVSRVLLIFKDRFPKWFNVDLFAIKSRELAEKREPAMYGDELRGPDELFTREDAERALSDAEEIYRACRRLFDSYGRGGSRR
;
A
#
# COMPACT_ATOMS: atom_id res chain seq x y z
N GLU A 1 1.08 -4.76 -6.46
CA GLU A 1 -0.04 -5.51 -5.82
C GLU A 1 0.11 -5.67 -4.31
N CYS A 2 1.25 -6.13 -3.79
CA CYS A 2 1.46 -6.33 -2.34
C CYS A 2 1.07 -5.10 -1.48
N VAL A 3 1.52 -3.91 -1.88
CA VAL A 3 1.20 -2.64 -1.21
C VAL A 3 -0.31 -2.40 -1.15
N GLU A 4 -1.01 -2.47 -2.28
CA GLU A 4 -2.46 -2.29 -2.37
C GLU A 4 -3.20 -3.25 -1.43
N LEU A 5 -2.91 -4.55 -1.53
CA LEU A 5 -3.62 -5.57 -0.75
C LEU A 5 -3.33 -5.44 0.76
N SER A 6 -2.09 -5.11 1.13
CA SER A 6 -1.70 -4.90 2.53
C SER A 6 -2.41 -3.69 3.14
N LEU A 7 -2.46 -2.57 2.42
CA LEU A 7 -3.13 -1.35 2.88
C LEU A 7 -4.65 -1.52 2.92
N LYS A 8 -5.23 -2.23 1.95
CA LYS A 8 -6.63 -2.64 1.99
C LYS A 8 -6.95 -3.51 3.21
N ALA A 9 -6.11 -4.48 3.53
CA ALA A 9 -6.27 -5.29 4.73
C ALA A 9 -6.20 -4.44 6.01
N ALA A 10 -5.27 -3.48 6.08
CA ALA A 10 -5.17 -2.56 7.22
C ALA A 10 -6.42 -1.68 7.35
N LEU A 11 -6.96 -1.15 6.25
CA LEU A 11 -8.22 -0.42 6.24
C LEU A 11 -9.39 -1.28 6.73
N ARG A 12 -9.50 -2.52 6.26
CA ARG A 12 -10.53 -3.48 6.72
C ARG A 12 -10.41 -3.78 8.21
N LEU A 13 -9.20 -3.94 8.73
CA LEU A 13 -8.95 -4.18 10.14
C LEU A 13 -9.46 -3.03 11.03
N LEU A 14 -9.42 -1.79 10.52
CA LEU A 14 -9.96 -0.60 11.19
C LEU A 14 -11.46 -0.36 10.93
N GLY A 15 -12.15 -1.31 10.29
CA GLY A 15 -13.56 -1.14 9.89
C GLY A 15 -13.76 -0.05 8.86
N VAL A 16 -12.77 0.22 8.00
CA VAL A 16 -12.85 1.18 6.90
C VAL A 16 -13.19 0.44 5.61
N GLU A 17 -14.30 0.81 4.98
CA GLU A 17 -14.60 0.40 3.60
C GLU A 17 -13.89 1.35 2.60
N TYR A 18 -13.41 0.80 1.48
CA TYR A 18 -12.71 1.53 0.43
C TYR A 18 -13.34 1.25 -0.95
N PRO A 19 -13.22 2.18 -1.92
CA PRO A 19 -13.74 1.96 -3.26
C PRO A 19 -12.97 0.84 -3.98
N LYS A 20 -13.59 0.21 -4.98
CA LYS A 20 -12.94 -0.80 -5.85
C LYS A 20 -11.91 -0.17 -6.80
N LYS A 21 -10.86 0.42 -6.25
CA LYS A 21 -9.72 1.05 -6.95
C LYS A 21 -8.41 0.47 -6.44
N HIS A 22 -7.36 0.56 -7.25
CA HIS A 22 -6.00 0.15 -6.87
C HIS A 22 -5.36 1.14 -5.90
N ASP A 23 -5.52 2.43 -6.17
CA ASP A 23 -5.05 3.48 -5.27
C ASP A 23 -5.99 3.64 -4.06
N VAL A 24 -5.42 3.51 -2.86
CA VAL A 24 -6.08 3.74 -1.58
C VAL A 24 -5.52 4.94 -0.81
N SER A 25 -4.63 5.73 -1.42
CA SER A 25 -3.95 6.90 -0.82
C SER A 25 -4.92 7.87 -0.14
N ARG A 26 -5.99 8.26 -0.85
CA ARG A 26 -7.00 9.20 -0.34
C ARG A 26 -7.73 8.64 0.88
N VAL A 27 -8.05 7.35 0.88
CA VAL A 27 -8.77 6.71 2.00
C VAL A 27 -7.87 6.64 3.23
N LEU A 28 -6.59 6.31 3.05
CA LEU A 28 -5.59 6.32 4.11
C LEU A 28 -5.51 7.69 4.78
N LEU A 29 -5.43 8.76 3.99
CA LEU A 29 -5.35 10.13 4.52
C LEU A 29 -6.62 10.56 5.25
N ILE A 30 -7.82 10.22 4.72
CA ILE A 30 -9.10 10.54 5.38
C ILE A 30 -9.20 9.90 6.77
N PHE A 31 -8.71 8.67 6.93
CA PHE A 31 -8.80 7.90 8.17
C PHE A 31 -7.48 7.83 8.94
N LYS A 32 -6.55 8.75 8.67
CA LYS A 32 -5.20 8.77 9.25
C LYS A 32 -5.22 8.67 10.77
N ASP A 33 -6.13 9.39 11.43
CA ASP A 33 -6.24 9.44 12.88
C ASP A 33 -6.69 8.12 13.53
N ARG A 34 -7.19 7.16 12.73
CA ARG A 34 -7.53 5.81 13.21
C ARG A 34 -6.33 4.87 13.27
N PHE A 35 -5.21 5.23 12.66
CA PHE A 35 -4.00 4.44 12.69
C PHE A 35 -3.16 4.76 13.94
N PRO A 36 -2.41 3.78 14.47
CA PRO A 36 -1.43 4.04 15.51
C PRO A 36 -0.36 5.03 15.04
N LYS A 37 0.17 5.86 15.96
CA LYS A 37 1.19 6.89 15.64
C LYS A 37 2.46 6.36 14.95
N TRP A 38 2.79 5.09 15.14
CA TRP A 38 3.96 4.45 14.51
C TRP A 38 3.70 4.03 13.06
N PHE A 39 2.45 4.01 12.60
CA PHE A 39 2.07 3.64 11.24
C PHE A 39 2.15 4.88 10.35
N ASN A 40 3.08 4.89 9.40
CA ASN A 40 3.41 6.07 8.60
C ASN A 40 2.42 6.28 7.45
N VAL A 41 1.19 6.70 7.77
CA VAL A 41 0.08 6.88 6.82
C VAL A 41 0.44 7.79 5.65
N ASP A 42 1.11 8.92 5.90
CA ASP A 42 1.42 9.89 4.85
C ASP A 42 2.36 9.29 3.80
N LEU A 43 3.43 8.64 4.26
CA LEU A 43 4.38 7.96 3.39
C LEU A 43 3.70 6.83 2.60
N PHE A 44 2.86 6.04 3.25
CA PHE A 44 2.20 4.91 2.61
C PHE A 44 1.14 5.35 1.59
N ALA A 45 0.51 6.51 1.79
CA ALA A 45 -0.39 7.10 0.82
C ALA A 45 0.36 7.52 -0.45
N ILE A 46 1.55 8.13 -0.31
CA ILE A 46 2.42 8.49 -1.45
C ILE A 46 2.79 7.23 -2.24
N LYS A 47 3.35 6.22 -1.56
CA LYS A 47 3.77 4.95 -2.19
C LYS A 47 2.61 4.19 -2.85
N SER A 48 1.43 4.17 -2.21
CA SER A 48 0.21 3.58 -2.78
C SER A 48 -0.13 4.21 -4.13
N ARG A 49 -0.12 5.54 -4.18
CA ARG A 49 -0.46 6.28 -5.40
C ARG A 49 0.55 6.01 -6.50
N GLU A 50 1.84 6.17 -6.21
CA GLU A 50 2.92 5.98 -7.19
C GLU A 50 2.91 4.57 -7.79
N LEU A 51 2.74 3.54 -6.95
CA LEU A 51 2.71 2.15 -7.43
C LEU A 51 1.41 1.80 -8.16
N ALA A 52 0.29 2.46 -7.83
CA ALA A 52 -0.95 2.30 -8.57
C ALA A 52 -0.85 2.91 -9.97
N GLU A 53 -0.23 4.09 -10.10
CA GLU A 53 0.02 4.77 -11.39
C GLU A 53 0.99 3.95 -12.27
N LYS A 54 2.00 3.29 -11.68
CA LYS A 54 2.96 2.43 -12.39
C LYS A 54 2.41 1.05 -12.77
N ARG A 55 1.23 0.66 -12.28
CA ARG A 55 0.69 -0.70 -12.46
C ARG A 55 0.50 -1.08 -13.92
N GLU A 56 -0.20 -0.25 -14.69
CA GLU A 56 -0.52 -0.55 -16.09
C GLU A 56 0.73 -0.51 -16.97
N PRO A 57 1.59 0.53 -16.89
CA PRO A 57 2.83 0.55 -17.68
C PRO A 57 3.78 -0.61 -17.34
N ALA A 58 3.84 -1.03 -16.07
CA ALA A 58 4.68 -2.16 -15.67
C ALA A 58 4.15 -3.52 -16.18
N MET A 59 2.87 -3.61 -16.53
CA MET A 59 2.26 -4.83 -17.04
C MET A 59 2.25 -4.87 -18.58
N TYR A 60 2.06 -3.72 -19.23
CA TYR A 60 1.77 -3.66 -20.67
C TYR A 60 2.72 -2.76 -21.47
N GLY A 61 3.54 -1.94 -20.83
CA GLY A 61 4.33 -0.93 -21.53
C GLY A 61 3.54 0.34 -21.81
N ASP A 62 4.06 1.19 -22.68
CA ASP A 62 3.37 2.35 -23.24
C ASP A 62 3.13 2.16 -24.75
N GLU A 63 2.68 3.18 -25.48
CA GLU A 63 2.40 3.04 -26.91
C GLU A 63 3.66 2.77 -27.77
N LEU A 64 4.86 2.98 -27.21
CA LEU A 64 6.13 2.95 -27.93
C LEU A 64 7.13 1.91 -27.39
N ARG A 65 7.02 1.52 -26.12
CA ARG A 65 8.05 0.76 -25.38
C ARG A 65 7.45 -0.34 -24.52
N GLY A 66 8.15 -1.47 -24.44
CA GLY A 66 7.81 -2.57 -23.52
C GLY A 66 8.09 -2.22 -22.05
N PRO A 67 7.50 -2.95 -21.08
CA PRO A 67 7.76 -2.75 -19.65
C PRO A 67 9.25 -2.76 -19.28
N ASP A 68 10.03 -3.64 -19.90
CA ASP A 68 11.47 -3.81 -19.69
C ASP A 68 12.31 -2.62 -20.17
N GLU A 69 11.76 -1.79 -21.06
CA GLU A 69 12.37 -0.52 -21.50
C GLU A 69 11.93 0.67 -20.65
N LEU A 70 10.80 0.56 -19.94
CA LEU A 70 10.23 1.62 -19.11
C LEU A 70 10.78 1.65 -17.68
N PHE A 71 11.12 0.48 -17.13
CA PHE A 71 11.48 0.34 -15.73
C PHE A 71 12.91 -0.13 -15.58
N THR A 72 13.65 0.57 -14.72
CA THR A 72 15.03 0.22 -14.39
C THR A 72 15.09 -0.80 -13.27
N ARG A 73 16.26 -1.41 -13.08
CA ARG A 73 16.53 -2.26 -11.90
C ARG A 73 16.30 -1.48 -10.61
N GLU A 74 16.71 -0.22 -10.58
CA GLU A 74 16.57 0.66 -9.43
C GLU A 74 15.09 0.94 -9.12
N ASP A 75 14.22 1.02 -10.13
CA ASP A 75 12.77 1.10 -9.93
C ASP A 75 12.21 -0.15 -9.26
N ALA A 76 12.65 -1.33 -9.71
CA ALA A 76 12.24 -2.60 -9.13
C ALA A 76 12.71 -2.74 -7.68
N GLU A 77 13.95 -2.36 -7.37
CA GLU A 77 14.51 -2.40 -6.02
C GLU A 77 13.77 -1.43 -5.08
N ARG A 78 13.45 -0.21 -5.54
CA ARG A 78 12.61 0.73 -4.79
C ARG A 78 11.22 0.17 -4.52
N ALA A 79 10.54 -0.34 -5.54
CA ALA A 79 9.20 -0.90 -5.40
C ALA A 79 9.17 -2.10 -4.44
N LEU A 80 10.21 -2.93 -4.45
CA LEU A 80 10.35 -4.05 -3.51
C LEU A 80 10.55 -3.54 -2.07
N SER A 81 11.47 -2.60 -1.86
CA SER A 81 11.71 -2.01 -0.54
C SER A 81 10.43 -1.37 0.04
N ASP A 82 9.69 -0.65 -0.79
CA ASP A 82 8.41 -0.04 -0.42
C ASP A 82 7.37 -1.08 -0.03
N ALA A 83 7.28 -2.17 -0.80
CA ALA A 83 6.37 -3.27 -0.51
C ALA A 83 6.71 -3.97 0.80
N GLU A 84 7.99 -4.20 1.09
CA GLU A 84 8.44 -4.81 2.34
C GLU A 84 8.12 -3.94 3.56
N GLU A 85 8.42 -2.64 3.50
CA GLU A 85 8.14 -1.72 4.60
C GLU A 85 6.64 -1.68 4.93
N ILE A 86 5.81 -1.49 3.91
CA ILE A 86 4.35 -1.41 4.06
C ILE A 86 3.80 -2.75 4.57
N TYR A 87 4.24 -3.86 4.00
CA TYR A 87 3.82 -5.20 4.45
C TYR A 87 4.17 -5.42 5.93
N ARG A 88 5.40 -5.11 6.35
CA ARG A 88 5.83 -5.24 7.76
C ARG A 88 4.98 -4.36 8.68
N ALA A 89 4.66 -3.13 8.29
CA ALA A 89 3.82 -2.24 9.07
C ALA A 89 2.37 -2.76 9.18
N CYS A 90 1.77 -3.21 8.07
CA CYS A 90 0.44 -3.81 8.04
C CYS A 90 0.39 -5.11 8.85
N ARG A 91 1.45 -5.92 8.79
CA ARG A 91 1.57 -7.15 9.58
C ARG A 91 1.65 -6.85 11.07
N ARG A 92 2.48 -5.88 11.48
CA ARG A 92 2.55 -5.41 12.86
C ARG A 92 1.19 -4.90 13.35
N LEU A 93 0.46 -4.18 12.49
CA LEU A 93 -0.89 -3.70 12.83
C LEU A 93 -1.82 -4.88 13.10
N PHE A 94 -1.86 -5.86 12.19
CA PHE A 94 -2.66 -7.07 12.34
C PHE A 94 -2.34 -7.85 13.62
N ASP A 95 -1.05 -8.08 13.90
CA ASP A 95 -0.62 -8.82 15.09
C ASP A 95 -0.98 -8.08 16.40
N SER A 96 -0.98 -6.74 16.38
CA SER A 96 -1.40 -5.93 17.54
C SER A 96 -2.89 -6.08 17.85
N TYR A 97 -3.73 -6.27 16.83
CA TYR A 97 -5.16 -6.57 17.00
C TYR A 97 -5.38 -8.02 17.47
N GLY A 98 -4.63 -8.98 16.92
CA GLY A 98 -4.73 -10.39 17.32
C GLY A 98 -4.33 -10.64 18.79
N ARG A 99 -3.40 -9.85 19.34
CA ARG A 99 -3.00 -9.94 20.76
C ARG A 99 -3.87 -9.09 21.70
N GLY A 100 -4.69 -8.19 21.15
CA GLY A 100 -5.62 -7.32 21.88
C GLY A 100 -7.08 -7.78 21.88
N GLY A 101 -7.39 -8.91 21.24
CA GLY A 101 -8.73 -9.50 21.07
C GLY A 101 -9.41 -10.02 22.34
N SER A 102 -9.22 -9.35 23.47
CA SER A 102 -10.15 -9.35 24.60
C SER A 102 -10.35 -7.91 25.05
N ARG A 103 -11.03 -7.10 24.22
CA ARG A 103 -11.74 -5.90 24.66
C ARG A 103 -12.77 -5.55 23.59
N ARG A 104 -13.98 -6.05 23.86
CA ARG A 104 -15.34 -5.55 23.55
C ARG A 104 -15.56 -4.89 22.19
#